data_AF-A0A954W280-F1
#
_entry.id   AF-A0A954W280-F1
#
_cell.length_a   1.000
_cell.length_b   1.000
_cell.length_c   1.000
_cell.angle_alpha   90.00
_cell.angle_beta   90.00
_cell.angle_gamma   90.00
#
_symmetry.space_group_name_H-M   'P 1'
#
loop_
_entity.id
_entity.type
_entity.pdbx_description
1 polymer ?
#
loop_
_entity_poly.entity_id
_entity_poly.type
_entity_poly.pdbx_seq_one_letter_code
_entity_poly.pdbx_strand_id
1 'polypeptide(L)'
;MNASSTRSSFGYHGRYLVVDVSTGRSRWQSLDERVRRGYLGGSGLGVRLLLEHEAATAEPLGAESTLAFVFSPLVGSPLTTSAKFAVVSRSPLTMRINDSLASSGFAISGKQTGADAIL
;
A
#
# COMPACT_ATOMS: atom_id res chain seq x y z
N MET A 1 12.21 -10.89 -29.93
CA MET A 1 12.44 -11.29 -28.53
C MET A 1 13.32 -10.24 -27.89
N ASN A 2 12.74 -9.27 -27.16
CA ASN A 2 13.52 -8.32 -26.38
C ASN A 2 13.35 -8.67 -24.91
N ALA A 3 14.42 -9.16 -24.29
CA ALA A 3 14.50 -9.33 -22.85
C ALA A 3 14.42 -7.93 -22.21
N SER A 4 13.20 -7.54 -21.82
CA SER A 4 12.98 -6.41 -20.93
C SER A 4 13.67 -6.74 -19.62
N SER A 5 14.85 -6.16 -19.41
CA SER A 5 15.61 -6.18 -18.16
C SER A 5 14.68 -5.73 -17.03
N THR A 6 14.16 -6.68 -16.27
CA THR A 6 13.51 -6.43 -14.99
C THR A 6 14.61 -5.97 -14.03
N ARG A 7 14.88 -4.66 -13.98
CA ARG A 7 15.62 -4.09 -12.86
C ARG A 7 14.82 -4.40 -11.61
N SER A 8 15.27 -5.41 -10.88
CA SER A 8 14.83 -5.70 -9.53
C SER A 8 15.00 -4.41 -8.73
N SER A 9 13.88 -3.85 -8.28
CA SER A 9 13.93 -2.70 -7.40
C SER A 9 14.06 -3.19 -5.99
N PHE A 10 15.25 -3.02 -5.42
CA PHE A 10 15.51 -3.34 -4.01
C PHE A 10 14.45 -2.71 -3.11
N GLY A 11 13.84 -3.52 -2.24
CA GLY A 11 12.80 -3.09 -1.30
C GLY A 11 11.37 -3.00 -1.86
N TYR A 12 11.15 -3.16 -3.17
CA TYR A 12 9.82 -3.08 -3.79
C TYR A 12 9.45 -4.36 -4.51
N HIS A 13 8.16 -4.70 -4.46
CA HIS A 13 7.58 -5.73 -5.32
C HIS A 13 7.01 -5.17 -6.62
N GLY A 14 6.79 -3.85 -6.69
CA GLY A 14 6.27 -3.17 -7.89
C GLY A 14 4.80 -3.49 -8.15
N ARG A 15 4.06 -3.92 -7.13
CA ARG A 15 2.65 -4.30 -7.23
C ARG A 15 1.97 -4.24 -5.87
N TYR A 16 0.65 -4.15 -5.88
CA TYR A 16 -0.20 -4.18 -4.70
C TYR A 16 -1.40 -5.09 -4.95
N LEU A 17 -2.00 -5.57 -3.86
CA LEU A 17 -3.21 -6.39 -3.92
C LEU A 17 -4.42 -5.52 -3.62
N VAL A 18 -5.49 -5.67 -4.41
CA VAL A 18 -6.80 -5.09 -4.11
C VAL A 18 -7.76 -6.22 -3.79
N VAL A 19 -8.42 -6.13 -2.64
CA VAL A 19 -9.33 -7.11 -2.09
C VAL A 19 -10.71 -6.49 -1.94
N ASP A 20 -11.67 -7.04 -2.67
CA ASP A 20 -13.08 -6.75 -2.42
C ASP A 20 -13.58 -7.69 -1.32
N VAL A 21 -13.76 -7.14 -0.13
CA VAL A 21 -14.21 -7.90 1.05
C VAL A 21 -15.69 -8.32 0.96
N SER A 22 -16.48 -7.67 0.11
CA SER A 22 -17.89 -8.04 -0.10
C SER A 22 -18.03 -9.31 -0.94
N THR A 23 -17.11 -9.53 -1.89
CA THR A 23 -17.10 -10.71 -2.77
C THR A 23 -16.03 -11.73 -2.45
N GLY A 24 -15.05 -11.38 -1.59
CA GLY A 24 -13.88 -12.19 -1.29
C GLY A 24 -12.89 -12.30 -2.46
N ARG A 25 -13.05 -11.49 -3.51
CA ARG A 25 -12.18 -11.52 -4.69
C ARG A 25 -10.97 -10.64 -4.47
N SER A 26 -9.83 -11.05 -5.02
CA SER A 26 -8.62 -10.23 -5.03
C SER A 26 -8.00 -10.15 -6.41
N ARG A 27 -7.32 -9.04 -6.70
CA ARG A 27 -6.57 -8.84 -7.94
C ARG A 27 -5.26 -8.12 -7.67
N TRP A 28 -4.22 -8.52 -8.39
CA TRP A 28 -2.95 -7.82 -8.40
C TRP A 28 -3.04 -6.60 -9.31
N GLN A 29 -2.47 -5.48 -8.86
CA GLN A 29 -2.29 -4.27 -9.66
C GLN A 29 -0.80 -3.91 -9.71
N SER A 30 -0.33 -3.50 -10.89
CA SER A 30 1.03 -3.03 -11.08
C SER A 30 1.22 -1.65 -10.45
N LEU A 31 2.34 -1.44 -9.77
CA LEU A 31 2.71 -0.15 -9.23
C LEU A 31 3.81 0.48 -10.09
N ASP A 32 3.47 1.59 -10.76
CA ASP A 32 4.40 2.30 -11.65
C ASP A 32 5.65 2.75 -10.88
N GLU A 33 6.81 2.56 -11.50
CA GLU A 33 8.12 2.99 -10.99
C GLU A 33 8.15 4.46 -10.56
N ARG A 34 7.57 5.37 -11.36
CA ARG A 34 7.53 6.80 -11.07
C ARG A 34 6.73 7.08 -9.81
N VAL A 35 5.63 6.35 -9.60
CA VAL A 35 4.81 6.46 -8.39
C VAL A 35 5.61 6.00 -7.18
N ARG A 36 6.20 4.80 -7.20
CA ARG A 36 6.98 4.33 -6.05
C ARG A 36 8.21 5.18 -5.75
N ARG A 37 8.87 5.77 -6.75
CA ARG A 37 9.95 6.75 -6.49
C ARG A 37 9.45 8.09 -5.97
N GLY A 38 8.30 8.57 -6.44
CA GLY A 38 7.73 9.85 -6.03
C GLY A 38 7.08 9.82 -4.64
N TYR A 39 6.55 8.67 -4.22
CA TYR A 39 5.76 8.53 -2.99
C TYR A 39 6.36 7.56 -1.97
N LEU A 40 7.43 6.85 -2.32
CA LEU A 40 8.19 5.91 -1.50
C LEU A 40 7.39 4.72 -0.97
N GLY A 41 6.52 4.91 0.01
CA GLY A 41 5.83 3.84 0.74
C GLY A 41 5.05 4.44 1.90
N GLY A 42 4.51 3.60 2.79
CA GLY A 42 3.77 4.07 3.96
C GLY A 42 2.67 5.08 3.62
N SER A 43 2.57 6.17 4.39
CA SER A 43 1.52 7.19 4.22
C SER A 43 1.54 7.86 2.85
N GLY A 44 2.72 8.20 2.31
CA GLY A 44 2.84 8.90 1.03
C GLY A 44 2.27 8.08 -0.14
N LEU A 45 2.68 6.82 -0.25
CA LEU A 45 2.13 5.89 -1.24
C LEU A 45 0.66 5.59 -0.95
N GLY A 46 0.27 5.43 0.32
CA GLY A 46 -1.12 5.18 0.69
C GLY A 46 -2.07 6.28 0.25
N VAL A 47 -1.73 7.55 0.49
CA VAL A 47 -2.55 8.69 0.01
C VAL A 47 -2.69 8.67 -1.51
N ARG A 48 -1.59 8.40 -2.24
CA ARG A 48 -1.62 8.33 -3.70
C ARG A 48 -2.56 7.24 -4.20
N LEU A 49 -2.52 6.04 -3.58
CA LEU A 49 -3.39 4.92 -3.93
C LEU A 49 -4.86 5.20 -3.54
N LEU A 50 -5.11 5.82 -2.39
CA LEU A 50 -6.47 6.23 -2.01
C LEU A 50 -7.10 7.20 -3.02
N LEU A 51 -6.31 8.12 -3.57
CA LEU A 51 -6.77 9.02 -4.63
C LEU A 51 -7.08 8.28 -5.94
N GLU A 52 -6.31 7.22 -6.28
CA GLU A 52 -6.62 6.36 -7.45
C GLU A 52 -7.90 5.55 -7.26
N HIS A 53 -8.25 5.26 -6.02
CA HIS A 53 -9.42 4.48 -5.62
C HIS A 53 -10.58 5.35 -5.13
N GLU A 54 -10.64 6.62 -5.55
CA GLU A 54 -11.75 7.56 -5.33
C GLU A 54 -12.14 7.79 -3.84
N ALA A 55 -11.22 7.48 -2.92
CA ALA A 55 -11.49 7.54 -1.49
C ALA A 55 -11.74 8.98 -0.99
N ALA A 56 -11.32 10.00 -1.74
CA ALA A 56 -11.54 11.41 -1.39
C ALA A 56 -13.03 11.79 -1.36
N THR A 57 -13.86 11.13 -2.18
CA THR A 57 -15.29 11.39 -2.29
C THR A 57 -16.15 10.29 -1.67
N ALA A 58 -15.61 9.10 -1.43
CA ALA A 58 -16.31 7.97 -0.82
C ALA A 58 -16.74 8.26 0.64
N GLU A 59 -17.92 7.78 1.04
CA GLU A 59 -18.38 7.82 2.42
C GLU A 59 -17.46 6.94 3.30
N PRO A 60 -16.80 7.48 4.35
CA PRO A 60 -15.80 6.75 5.13
C PRO A 60 -16.23 5.40 5.72
N LEU A 61 -17.52 5.23 6.02
CA LEU A 61 -18.08 3.97 6.54
C LEU A 61 -18.96 3.24 5.51
N GLY A 62 -18.98 3.71 4.26
CA GLY A 62 -19.71 3.08 3.16
C GLY A 62 -18.97 1.88 2.56
N ALA A 63 -19.68 1.09 1.77
CA ALA A 63 -19.11 -0.08 1.06
C ALA A 63 -17.99 0.30 0.09
N GLU A 64 -18.02 1.52 -0.46
CA GLU A 64 -16.99 2.05 -1.37
C GLU A 64 -15.77 2.64 -0.63
N SER A 65 -15.75 2.57 0.71
CA SER A 65 -14.61 3.06 1.49
C SER A 65 -13.37 2.20 1.22
N THR A 66 -12.22 2.87 1.05
CA THR A 66 -10.94 2.19 0.86
C THR A 66 -10.10 2.28 2.13
N LEU A 67 -9.53 1.15 2.55
CA LEU A 67 -8.58 1.03 3.65
C LEU A 67 -7.27 0.41 3.14
N ALA A 68 -6.18 1.17 3.16
CA ALA A 68 -4.90 0.72 2.61
C ALA A 68 -3.90 0.37 3.72
N PHE A 69 -3.38 -0.86 3.70
CA PHE A 69 -2.19 -1.27 4.44
C PHE A 69 -0.97 -1.15 3.54
N VAL A 70 -0.06 -0.23 3.84
CA VAL A 70 1.04 0.14 2.94
C VAL A 70 2.38 -0.07 3.61
N PHE A 71 3.19 -0.96 3.06
CA PHE A 71 4.44 -1.39 3.67
C PHE A 71 5.59 -0.45 3.32
N SER A 72 6.52 -0.27 4.26
CA SER A 72 7.78 0.41 3.97
C SER A 72 8.60 -0.38 2.93
N PRO A 73 9.31 0.29 2.01
CA PRO A 73 10.29 -0.38 1.15
C PRO A 73 11.48 -0.95 1.93
N LEU A 74 11.67 -0.52 3.19
CA LEU A 74 12.76 -0.99 4.04
C LEU A 74 12.41 -2.24 4.86
N VAL A 75 11.16 -2.72 4.80
CA VAL A 75 10.77 -3.96 5.49
C VAL A 75 11.59 -5.14 4.96
N GLY A 76 12.21 -5.89 5.86
CA GLY A 76 13.09 -7.02 5.54
C GLY A 76 14.55 -6.63 5.30
N SER A 77 14.89 -5.34 5.35
CA SER A 77 16.28 -4.88 5.34
C SER A 77 16.94 -5.07 6.72
N PRO A 78 18.29 -5.05 6.81
CA PRO A 78 19.00 -5.12 8.09
C PRO A 78 18.90 -3.83 8.93
N LEU A 79 18.21 -2.79 8.43
CA LEU A 79 18.02 -1.54 9.18
C LEU A 79 17.14 -1.79 10.40
N THR A 80 17.63 -1.42 11.58
CA THR A 80 16.85 -1.49 12.81
C THR A 80 15.64 -0.56 12.73
N THR A 81 14.55 -0.92 13.40
CA THR A 81 13.29 -0.12 13.47
C THR A 81 12.56 0.12 12.14
N SER A 82 12.94 -0.58 11.07
CA SER A 82 12.43 -0.39 9.69
C SER A 82 11.15 -1.16 9.35
N ALA A 83 10.78 -2.17 10.16
CA ALA A 83 9.60 -3.00 9.96
C ALA A 83 8.30 -2.25 10.31
N LYS A 84 7.93 -1.30 9.46
CA LYS A 84 6.77 -0.41 9.63
C LYS A 84 5.83 -0.50 8.43
N PHE A 85 4.56 -0.21 8.69
CA PHE A 85 3.54 0.01 7.66
C PHE A 85 2.60 1.13 8.10
N ALA A 86 1.95 1.75 7.12
CA ALA A 86 0.88 2.71 7.35
C ALA A 86 -0.48 2.05 7.09
N VAL A 87 -1.47 2.43 7.89
CA VAL A 87 -2.89 2.19 7.63
C VAL A 87 -3.49 3.52 7.24
N VAL A 88 -3.98 3.63 6.01
CA VAL A 88 -4.41 4.89 5.41
C VAL A 88 -5.86 4.77 4.91
N SER A 89 -6.70 5.75 5.22
CA SER A 89 -8.10 5.80 4.79
C SER A 89 -8.65 7.23 4.82
N ARG A 90 -9.88 7.43 4.35
CA ARG A 90 -10.67 8.62 4.73
C ARG A 90 -11.24 8.39 6.13
N SER A 91 -10.99 9.32 7.05
CA SER A 91 -11.43 9.24 8.43
C SER A 91 -12.92 9.55 8.59
N PRO A 92 -13.71 8.72 9.28
CA PRO A 92 -15.09 9.05 9.65
C PRO A 92 -15.18 10.14 10.73
N LEU A 93 -14.12 10.36 11.51
CA LEU A 93 -14.10 11.35 12.58
C LEU A 93 -13.83 12.75 12.04
N THR A 94 -12.87 12.89 11.12
CA THR A 94 -12.37 14.20 10.67
C THR A 94 -12.80 14.55 9.25
N MET A 95 -13.39 13.59 8.53
CA MET A 95 -13.73 13.63 7.10
C MET A 95 -12.54 13.95 6.19
N ARG A 96 -11.31 13.77 6.70
CA ARG A 96 -10.03 14.02 6.02
C ARG A 96 -9.23 12.72 5.92
N ILE A 97 -8.02 12.81 5.40
CA ILE A 97 -7.07 11.71 5.42
C ILE A 97 -6.76 11.27 6.86
N ASN A 98 -6.72 9.97 7.08
CA ASN A 98 -6.10 9.33 8.24
C ASN A 98 -4.85 8.58 7.78
N ASP A 99 -3.75 8.75 8.50
CA ASP A 99 -2.62 7.85 8.43
C ASP A 99 -2.23 7.38 9.85
N SER A 100 -2.10 6.08 10.03
CA SER A 100 -1.74 5.47 11.30
C SER A 100 -0.57 4.53 11.10
N LEU A 101 0.47 4.67 11.91
CA LEU A 101 1.70 3.89 11.76
C LEU A 101 1.74 2.75 12.78
N ALA A 102 2.04 1.56 12.28
CA ALA A 102 2.22 0.38 13.10
C ALA A 102 3.46 -0.41 12.66
N SER A 103 3.75 -1.50 13.37
CA SER A 103 4.99 -2.28 13.23
C SER A 103 4.73 -3.75 13.54
N SER A 104 5.77 -4.47 13.97
CA SER A 104 5.71 -5.89 14.35
C SER A 104 5.71 -6.85 13.16
N GLY A 105 5.50 -8.14 13.45
CA GLY A 105 5.55 -9.23 12.49
C GLY A 105 4.61 -9.07 11.31
N PHE A 106 3.49 -8.35 11.46
CA PHE A 106 2.57 -8.08 10.36
C PHE A 106 3.23 -7.33 9.20
N ALA A 107 4.12 -6.37 9.49
CA ALA A 107 4.83 -5.64 8.44
C ALA A 107 5.67 -6.60 7.59
N ILE A 108 6.39 -7.51 8.24
CA ILE A 108 7.28 -8.49 7.62
C ILE A 108 6.48 -9.50 6.82
N SER A 109 5.49 -10.15 7.44
CA SER A 109 4.64 -11.15 6.78
C SER A 109 3.88 -10.56 5.61
N GLY A 110 3.34 -9.33 5.78
CA GLY A 110 2.64 -8.61 4.73
C GLY A 110 3.55 -8.32 3.53
N LYS A 111 4.76 -7.80 3.75
CA LYS A 111 5.73 -7.58 2.68
C LYS A 111 6.11 -8.89 1.97
N GLN A 112 6.30 -9.98 2.72
CA GLN A 112 6.65 -11.30 2.18
C GLN A 112 5.58 -11.90 1.25
N THR A 113 4.34 -11.42 1.27
CA THR A 113 3.31 -11.79 0.26
C THR A 113 3.67 -11.34 -1.16
N GLY A 114 4.67 -10.47 -1.31
CA GLY A 114 5.04 -9.88 -2.59
C GLY A 114 4.19 -8.66 -2.97
N ALA A 115 3.60 -7.99 -1.98
CA ALA A 115 2.80 -6.78 -2.14
C ALA A 115 3.48 -5.57 -1.46
N ASP A 116 3.47 -4.42 -2.13
CA ASP A 116 3.87 -3.14 -1.54
C ASP A 116 2.73 -2.48 -0.77
N ALA A 117 1.48 -2.83 -1.09
CA ALA A 117 0.29 -2.46 -0.35
C ALA A 117 -0.80 -3.55 -0.48
N ILE A 118 -1.74 -3.57 0.47
CA ILE A 118 -2.98 -4.34 0.42
C ILE A 118 -4.12 -3.33 0.66
N LEU A 119 -5.03 -3.22 -0.29
CA LEU A 119 -6.23 -2.38 -0.25
C LEU A 119 -7.46 -3.27 -0.18
#